data_AF-A0A497PQ16-F1
#
_entry.id   AF-A0A497PQ16-F1
#
_cell.length_a   1.000
_cell.length_b   1.000
_cell.length_c   1.000
_cell.angle_alpha   90.00
_cell.angle_beta   90.00
_cell.angle_gamma   90.00
#
_symmetry.space_group_name_H-M   'P 1'
#
loop_
_entity.id
_entity.type
_entity.pdbx_description
1 polymer ?
#
loop_
_entity_poly.entity_id
_entity_poly.type
_entity_poly.pdbx_seq_one_letter_code
_entity_poly.pdbx_strand_id
1 'polypeptide(L)'
;MVGRRIGNIISYDRSYQQPAGWRGKLESIRKTLIEYNENFDIFTAYEKQAGSQAIADIRNANEKYILSGAVNEWHAVCDKAAEAVSKVEAEKQKEISSWDAGKLSQEMNLLEKRIEIALVHGIEPGVEEKLKDMYLEGINSGDRNIERATAEVYLGIGGFLSADATLEEQMAVNRLSTAAGLALAEIRNTKAITDAEQAATEAVLKLNAERATLRDVDAVLGFESYGGEVGSSVLAEAISERVDNTGSETVIKPRGTK
;
A
#
# COMPACT_ATOMS: atom_id res chain seq x y z
N MET A 1 23.23 44.50 -28.47
CA MET A 1 21.98 43.73 -28.36
C MET A 1 22.13 42.38 -27.65
N VAL A 2 23.34 41.79 -27.60
CA VAL A 2 23.62 40.48 -26.97
C VAL A 2 23.39 40.47 -25.45
N GLY A 3 23.84 41.49 -24.72
CA GLY A 3 23.65 41.57 -23.25
C GLY A 3 22.21 41.73 -22.76
N ARG A 4 21.25 42.10 -23.63
CA ARG A 4 19.82 42.21 -23.26
C ARG A 4 19.11 40.86 -23.28
N ARG A 5 19.58 39.86 -24.04
CA ARG A 5 18.92 38.54 -24.13
C ARG A 5 19.24 37.65 -22.94
N ILE A 6 20.51 37.55 -22.56
CA ILE A 6 20.94 36.90 -21.30
C ILE A 6 20.34 37.65 -20.11
N GLY A 7 20.39 38.99 -20.16
CA GLY A 7 19.73 39.86 -19.19
C GLY A 7 18.27 39.47 -19.01
N ASN A 8 17.47 39.33 -20.07
CA ASN A 8 16.05 38.98 -19.94
C ASN A 8 15.80 37.55 -19.44
N ILE A 9 16.61 36.55 -19.82
CA ILE A 9 16.47 35.17 -19.29
C ILE A 9 16.84 35.10 -17.79
N ILE A 10 17.80 35.92 -17.34
CA ILE A 10 18.23 35.99 -15.93
C ILE A 10 17.43 37.05 -15.14
N SER A 11 16.72 37.97 -15.80
CA SER A 11 15.96 39.07 -15.18
C SER A 11 14.44 38.94 -15.30
N TYR A 12 13.92 37.74 -15.53
CA TYR A 12 12.51 37.46 -15.22
C TYR A 12 12.26 37.50 -13.71
N ASP A 13 11.96 38.72 -13.29
CA ASP A 13 10.76 39.07 -12.55
C ASP A 13 10.76 38.85 -11.03
N ARG A 14 11.20 39.90 -10.32
CA ARG A 14 10.93 40.10 -8.88
C ARG A 14 9.44 40.26 -8.54
N SER A 15 8.52 40.24 -9.52
CA SER A 15 7.08 40.44 -9.31
C SER A 15 6.21 39.19 -9.49
N TYR A 16 6.75 38.04 -9.89
CA TYR A 16 6.08 36.77 -9.63
C TYR A 16 6.36 36.36 -8.19
N GLN A 17 5.32 36.29 -7.37
CA GLN A 17 5.38 35.64 -6.06
C GLN A 17 5.96 34.24 -6.26
N GLN A 18 7.25 34.06 -5.91
CA GLN A 18 7.87 32.75 -5.93
C GLN A 18 7.00 31.82 -5.09
N PRO A 19 6.61 30.65 -5.59
CA PRO A 19 5.77 29.75 -4.82
C PRO A 19 6.45 29.50 -3.48
N ALA A 20 5.70 29.65 -2.38
CA ALA A 20 6.28 29.54 -1.05
C ALA A 20 6.83 28.12 -0.83
N GLY A 21 8.00 28.01 -0.21
CA GLY A 21 8.61 26.74 0.16
C GLY A 21 9.59 26.14 -0.86
N TRP A 22 10.14 24.99 -0.50
CA TRP A 22 11.20 24.32 -1.25
C TRP A 22 10.75 23.87 -2.65
N ARG A 23 9.49 23.41 -2.80
CA ARG A 23 8.89 23.05 -4.09
C ARG A 23 8.82 24.22 -5.06
N GLY A 24 8.55 25.43 -4.55
CA GLY A 24 8.52 26.62 -5.39
C GLY A 24 9.88 27.03 -5.92
N LYS A 25 10.93 26.85 -5.12
CA LYS A 25 12.32 27.04 -5.55
C LYS A 25 12.72 26.00 -6.60
N LEU A 26 12.35 24.74 -6.41
CA LEU A 26 12.56 23.68 -7.38
C LEU A 26 11.88 23.99 -8.72
N GLU A 27 10.61 24.40 -8.69
CA GLU A 27 9.85 24.76 -9.88
C GLU A 27 10.44 25.98 -10.61
N SER A 28 10.97 26.97 -9.87
CA SER A 28 11.68 28.09 -10.46
C SER A 28 12.91 27.64 -11.24
N ILE A 29 13.71 26.73 -10.69
CA ILE A 29 14.89 26.17 -11.38
C ILE A 29 14.47 25.38 -12.61
N ARG A 30 13.41 24.56 -12.49
CA ARG A 30 12.85 23.78 -13.60
C ARG A 30 12.45 24.68 -14.78
N LYS A 31 11.74 25.78 -14.52
CA LYS A 31 11.36 26.73 -15.57
C LYS A 31 12.58 27.35 -16.24
N THR A 32 13.58 27.77 -15.46
CA THR A 32 14.83 28.31 -16.02
C THR A 32 15.56 27.28 -16.89
N LEU A 33 15.55 26.00 -16.51
CA LEU A 33 16.12 24.91 -17.32
C LEU A 33 15.36 24.72 -18.65
N ILE A 34 14.04 24.73 -18.61
CA ILE A 34 13.19 24.60 -19.81
C ILE A 34 13.47 25.76 -20.76
N GLU A 35 13.40 27.00 -20.27
CA GLU A 35 13.66 28.20 -21.08
C GLU A 35 15.08 28.21 -21.67
N TYR A 36 16.08 27.78 -20.90
CA TYR A 36 17.45 27.65 -21.39
C TYR A 36 17.59 26.60 -22.49
N ASN A 37 16.97 25.42 -22.31
CA ASN A 37 17.03 24.33 -23.28
C ASN A 37 16.28 24.66 -24.58
N GLU A 38 15.10 25.31 -24.49
CA GLU A 38 14.33 25.76 -25.66
C GLU A 38 15.12 26.73 -26.56
N ASN A 39 15.97 27.55 -25.95
CA ASN A 39 16.78 28.54 -26.66
C ASN A 39 18.23 28.09 -26.88
N PHE A 40 18.59 26.86 -26.51
CA PHE A 40 19.98 26.41 -26.49
C PHE A 40 20.63 26.49 -27.88
N ASP A 41 19.94 26.03 -28.93
CA ASP A 41 20.52 25.96 -30.28
C ASP A 41 20.77 27.32 -30.92
N ILE A 42 20.08 28.37 -30.46
CA ILE A 42 20.23 29.73 -30.97
C ILE A 42 21.23 30.56 -30.16
N PHE A 43 21.74 30.03 -29.04
CA PHE A 43 22.77 30.68 -28.24
C PHE A 43 24.16 30.53 -28.85
N THR A 44 24.95 31.59 -28.76
CA THR A 44 26.38 31.56 -29.01
C THR A 44 27.10 30.70 -27.95
N ALA A 45 28.34 30.26 -28.25
CA ALA A 45 29.14 29.49 -27.30
C ALA A 45 29.31 30.20 -25.93
N TYR A 46 29.48 31.52 -25.95
CA TYR A 46 29.56 32.34 -24.74
C TYR A 46 28.23 32.37 -23.97
N GLU A 47 27.10 32.55 -24.66
CA GLU A 47 25.75 32.55 -24.05
C GLU A 47 25.42 31.20 -23.41
N LYS A 48 25.82 30.09 -24.05
CA LYS A 48 25.71 28.74 -23.49
C LYS A 48 26.51 28.62 -22.19
N GLN A 49 27.78 29.01 -22.20
CA GLN A 49 28.62 28.94 -21.01
C GLN A 49 28.08 29.82 -19.86
N ALA A 50 27.68 31.06 -20.16
CA ALA A 50 27.14 31.98 -19.16
C ALA A 50 25.79 31.50 -18.60
N GLY A 51 24.89 30.98 -19.45
CA GLY A 51 23.61 30.43 -19.03
C GLY A 51 23.76 29.17 -18.17
N SER A 52 24.63 28.24 -18.58
CA SER A 52 24.96 27.06 -17.77
C SER A 52 25.54 27.42 -16.40
N GLN A 53 26.43 28.43 -16.33
CA GLN A 53 26.97 28.91 -15.05
C GLN A 53 25.89 29.54 -14.17
N ALA A 54 25.03 30.40 -14.73
CA ALA A 54 23.94 31.02 -13.98
C ALA A 54 22.97 29.98 -13.40
N ILE A 55 22.64 28.93 -14.17
CA ILE A 55 21.82 27.82 -13.70
C ILE A 55 22.51 27.07 -12.55
N ALA A 56 23.81 26.79 -12.67
CA ALA A 56 24.58 26.16 -11.61
C ALA A 56 24.58 27.01 -10.33
N ASP A 57 24.74 28.32 -10.45
CA ASP A 57 24.73 29.25 -9.31
C ASP A 57 23.35 29.27 -8.61
N ILE A 58 22.25 29.29 -9.38
CA ILE A 58 20.88 29.23 -8.82
C ILE A 58 20.63 27.89 -8.12
N ARG A 59 21.08 26.77 -8.72
CA ARG A 59 21.00 25.44 -8.10
C ARG A 59 21.74 25.43 -6.76
N ASN A 60 23.03 25.77 -6.76
CA ASN A 60 23.87 25.79 -5.56
C ASN A 60 23.30 26.70 -4.46
N ALA A 61 22.74 27.86 -4.83
CA ALA A 61 22.15 28.80 -3.88
C ALA A 61 20.90 28.26 -3.18
N ASN A 62 20.15 27.35 -3.81
CA ASN A 62 18.90 26.80 -3.27
C ASN A 62 19.02 25.33 -2.84
N GLU A 63 20.10 24.64 -3.21
CA GLU A 63 20.33 23.21 -3.03
C GLU A 63 19.99 22.73 -1.62
N LYS A 64 20.68 23.26 -0.61
CA LYS A 64 20.51 22.84 0.79
C LYS A 64 19.06 22.98 1.27
N TYR A 65 18.40 24.07 0.88
CA TYR A 65 17.01 24.32 1.27
C TYR A 65 16.06 23.35 0.58
N ILE A 66 16.27 23.07 -0.71
CA ILE A 66 15.50 22.12 -1.49
C ILE A 66 15.67 20.70 -0.96
N LEU A 67 16.92 20.24 -0.79
CA LEU A 67 17.23 18.90 -0.28
C LEU A 67 16.66 18.70 1.12
N SER A 68 16.84 19.65 2.04
CA SER A 68 16.28 19.54 3.39
C SER A 68 14.75 19.49 3.38
N GLY A 69 14.10 20.31 2.54
CA GLY A 69 12.65 20.29 2.39
C GLY A 69 12.13 18.95 1.85
N ALA A 70 12.76 18.43 0.81
CA ALA A 70 12.42 17.14 0.20
C ALA A 70 12.62 15.97 1.17
N VAL A 71 13.74 15.92 1.90
CA VAL A 71 14.01 14.88 2.91
C VAL A 71 13.00 14.91 4.04
N ASN A 72 12.68 16.11 4.57
CA ASN A 72 11.69 16.23 5.64
C ASN A 72 10.30 15.76 5.21
N GLU A 73 9.90 16.08 3.98
CA GLU A 73 8.62 15.65 3.45
C GLU A 73 8.59 14.14 3.18
N TRP A 74 9.67 13.58 2.63
CA TRP A 74 9.86 12.13 2.49
C TRP A 74 9.71 11.41 3.83
N HIS A 75 10.42 11.86 4.87
CA HIS A 75 10.33 11.28 6.22
C HIS A 75 8.91 11.36 6.77
N ALA A 76 8.23 12.51 6.63
CA ALA A 76 6.85 12.66 7.08
C ALA A 76 5.88 11.71 6.36
N VAL A 77 6.12 11.41 5.07
CA VAL A 77 5.32 10.44 4.32
C VAL A 77 5.65 9.00 4.75
N CYS A 78 6.93 8.67 4.99
CA CYS A 78 7.33 7.38 5.56
C CYS A 78 6.67 7.11 6.91
N ASP A 79 6.70 8.09 7.83
CA ASP A 79 6.13 7.95 9.17
C ASP A 79 4.60 7.73 9.09
N LYS A 80 3.90 8.47 8.21
CA LYS A 80 2.46 8.27 7.97
C LYS A 80 2.14 6.90 7.38
N ALA A 81 2.97 6.41 6.46
CA ALA A 81 2.78 5.07 5.88
C ALA A 81 3.00 3.97 6.94
N ALA A 82 4.04 4.09 7.77
CA ALA A 82 4.31 3.18 8.87
C ALA A 82 3.16 3.17 9.90
N GLU A 83 2.66 4.35 10.28
CA GLU A 83 1.51 4.48 11.19
C GLU A 83 0.26 3.82 10.61
N ALA A 84 -0.04 4.06 9.32
CA ALA A 84 -1.22 3.48 8.68
C ALA A 84 -1.16 1.94 8.62
N VAL A 85 0.01 1.36 8.32
CA VAL A 85 0.22 -0.10 8.34
C VAL A 85 0.11 -0.65 9.77
N SER A 86 0.70 0.03 10.76
CA SER A 86 0.58 -0.38 12.17
C SER A 86 -0.87 -0.35 12.65
N LYS A 87 -1.67 0.61 12.17
CA LYS A 87 -3.10 0.70 12.49
C LYS A 87 -3.89 -0.49 11.94
N VAL A 88 -3.57 -0.98 10.73
CA VAL A 88 -4.20 -2.21 10.19
C VAL A 88 -3.98 -3.38 11.15
N GLU A 89 -2.74 -3.58 11.60
CA GLU A 89 -2.42 -4.66 12.53
C GLU A 89 -3.09 -4.45 13.90
N ALA A 90 -3.15 -3.22 14.39
CA ALA A 90 -3.87 -2.90 15.63
C ALA A 90 -5.37 -3.21 15.53
N GLU A 91 -6.04 -2.89 14.42
CA GLU A 91 -7.46 -3.20 14.23
C GLU A 91 -7.69 -4.72 14.07
N LYS A 92 -6.79 -5.45 13.40
CA LYS A 92 -6.82 -6.92 13.37
C LYS A 92 -6.66 -7.53 14.77
N GLN A 93 -5.75 -6.99 15.59
CA GLN A 93 -5.59 -7.47 16.97
C GLN A 93 -6.81 -7.17 17.84
N LYS A 94 -7.45 -6.01 17.66
CA LYS A 94 -8.73 -5.71 18.33
C LYS A 94 -9.83 -6.66 17.89
N GLU A 95 -9.91 -6.99 16.60
CA GLU A 95 -10.83 -7.99 16.09
C GLU A 95 -10.59 -9.33 16.79
N ILE A 96 -9.36 -9.85 16.78
CA ILE A 96 -9.00 -11.10 17.47
C ILE A 96 -9.38 -11.06 18.96
N SER A 97 -9.09 -9.95 19.63
CA SER A 97 -9.36 -9.77 21.07
C SER A 97 -10.84 -9.58 21.39
N SER A 98 -11.68 -9.24 20.39
CA SER A 98 -13.11 -9.03 20.59
C SER A 98 -13.91 -10.33 20.74
N TRP A 99 -13.29 -11.47 20.44
CA TRP A 99 -13.92 -12.77 20.48
C TRP A 99 -13.80 -13.42 21.86
N ASP A 100 -14.88 -14.06 22.31
CA ASP A 100 -14.83 -14.93 23.48
C ASP A 100 -14.25 -16.29 23.06
N ALA A 101 -12.96 -16.49 23.30
CA ALA A 101 -12.26 -17.72 22.94
C ALA A 101 -12.87 -18.97 23.60
N GLY A 102 -13.40 -18.84 24.82
CA GLY A 102 -14.03 -19.93 25.56
C GLY A 102 -15.33 -20.33 24.90
N LYS A 103 -16.20 -19.37 24.60
CA LYS A 103 -17.46 -19.60 23.90
C LYS A 103 -17.23 -20.12 22.48
N LEU A 104 -16.35 -19.49 21.71
CA LEU A 104 -16.02 -19.93 20.35
C LEU A 104 -15.55 -21.39 20.33
N SER A 105 -14.64 -21.77 21.23
CA SER A 105 -14.17 -23.15 21.33
C SER A 105 -15.29 -24.13 21.71
N GLN A 106 -16.20 -23.74 22.61
CA GLN A 106 -17.35 -24.57 22.95
C GLN A 106 -18.29 -24.79 21.76
N GLU A 107 -18.60 -23.73 21.01
CA GLU A 107 -19.46 -23.81 19.82
C GLU A 107 -18.82 -24.66 18.72
N MET A 108 -17.51 -24.50 18.48
CA MET A 108 -16.77 -25.34 17.53
C MET A 108 -16.85 -26.82 17.92
N ASN A 109 -16.53 -27.16 19.17
CA ASN A 109 -16.59 -28.55 19.65
C ASN A 109 -18.01 -29.14 19.58
N LEU A 110 -19.04 -28.33 19.85
CA LEU A 110 -20.43 -28.76 19.74
C LEU A 110 -20.78 -29.07 18.28
N LEU A 111 -20.39 -28.18 17.36
CA LEU A 111 -20.67 -28.34 15.94
C LEU A 111 -19.90 -29.51 15.31
N GLU A 112 -18.62 -29.67 15.64
CA GLU A 112 -17.81 -30.82 15.21
C GLU A 112 -18.48 -32.13 15.61
N LYS A 113 -18.92 -32.25 16.87
CA LYS A 113 -19.68 -33.44 17.33
C LYS A 113 -21.00 -33.63 16.58
N ARG A 114 -21.73 -32.56 16.27
CA ARG A 114 -22.97 -32.65 15.47
C ARG A 114 -22.68 -33.19 14.07
N ILE A 115 -21.61 -32.72 13.43
CA ILE A 115 -21.15 -33.17 12.11
C ILE A 115 -20.70 -34.63 12.18
N GLU A 116 -19.88 -35.00 13.16
CA GLU A 116 -19.46 -36.39 13.38
C GLU A 116 -20.66 -37.32 13.54
N ILE A 117 -21.63 -36.96 14.38
CA ILE A 117 -22.87 -37.74 14.58
C ILE A 117 -23.65 -37.86 13.26
N ALA A 118 -23.75 -36.78 12.48
CA ALA A 118 -24.45 -36.79 11.19
C ALA A 118 -23.77 -37.69 10.16
N LEU A 119 -22.44 -37.81 10.22
CA LEU A 119 -21.64 -38.65 9.33
C LEU A 119 -21.59 -40.12 9.79
N VAL A 120 -21.51 -40.38 11.10
CA VAL A 120 -21.41 -41.74 11.70
C VAL A 120 -22.71 -42.53 11.58
N HIS A 121 -23.88 -41.87 11.63
CA HIS A 121 -25.16 -42.56 11.43
C HIS A 121 -25.42 -43.01 9.99
N GLY A 122 -24.44 -42.81 9.09
CA GLY A 122 -24.27 -43.53 7.84
C GLY A 122 -25.30 -43.18 6.77
N ILE A 123 -24.83 -42.53 5.69
CA ILE A 123 -25.28 -42.70 4.29
C ILE A 123 -26.80 -42.90 4.12
N GLU A 124 -27.63 -42.17 4.85
CA GLU A 124 -29.00 -41.94 4.44
C GLU A 124 -28.94 -40.95 3.27
N PRO A 125 -29.72 -41.17 2.20
CA PRO A 125 -29.96 -40.12 1.22
C PRO A 125 -30.30 -38.81 1.95
N GLY A 126 -29.49 -37.77 1.77
CA GLY A 126 -29.68 -36.47 2.43
C GLY A 126 -28.65 -36.05 3.49
N VAL A 127 -27.50 -36.75 3.66
CA VAL A 127 -26.40 -36.25 4.51
C VAL A 127 -25.90 -34.87 4.04
N GLU A 128 -25.77 -34.65 2.73
CA GLU A 128 -25.44 -33.33 2.17
C GLU A 128 -26.43 -32.26 2.61
N GLU A 129 -27.73 -32.56 2.53
CA GLU A 129 -28.79 -31.64 2.92
C GLU A 129 -28.74 -31.33 4.42
N LYS A 130 -28.54 -32.35 5.27
CA LYS A 130 -28.33 -32.16 6.72
C LYS A 130 -27.10 -31.28 7.02
N LEU A 131 -25.96 -31.51 6.36
CA LEU A 131 -24.76 -30.69 6.55
C LEU A 131 -24.98 -29.25 6.07
N LYS A 132 -25.69 -29.07 4.97
CA LYS A 132 -26.06 -27.75 4.46
C LYS A 132 -27.01 -27.03 5.41
N ASP A 133 -28.01 -27.72 5.97
CA ASP A 133 -28.95 -27.16 6.92
C ASP A 133 -28.24 -26.72 8.21
N MET A 134 -27.33 -27.54 8.74
CA MET A 134 -26.51 -27.17 9.89
C MET A 134 -25.61 -25.96 9.61
N TYR A 135 -25.05 -25.86 8.40
CA TYR A 135 -24.28 -24.69 7.98
C TYR A 135 -25.15 -23.44 7.96
N LEU A 136 -26.33 -23.52 7.33
CA LEU A 136 -27.26 -22.40 7.22
C LEU A 136 -27.84 -21.99 8.58
N GLU A 137 -28.11 -22.94 9.46
CA GLU A 137 -28.54 -22.70 10.85
C GLU A 137 -27.47 -21.89 11.60
N GLY A 138 -26.21 -22.34 11.53
CA GLY A 138 -25.10 -21.70 12.24
C GLY A 138 -24.77 -20.30 11.71
N ILE A 139 -24.68 -20.15 10.38
CA ILE A 139 -24.32 -18.87 9.75
C ILE A 139 -25.43 -17.81 9.82
N ASN A 140 -26.68 -18.22 10.06
CA ASN A 140 -27.82 -17.31 10.25
C ASN A 140 -28.29 -17.26 11.71
N SER A 141 -27.46 -17.70 12.66
CA SER A 141 -27.83 -17.77 14.07
C SER A 141 -28.02 -16.39 14.74
N GLY A 142 -27.38 -15.35 14.19
CA GLY A 142 -27.35 -14.01 14.79
C GLY A 142 -26.39 -13.89 15.98
N ASP A 143 -25.74 -14.99 16.40
CA ASP A 143 -24.66 -14.98 17.38
C ASP A 143 -23.33 -15.08 16.65
N ARG A 144 -22.54 -14.00 16.73
CA ARG A 144 -21.25 -13.90 16.03
C ARG A 144 -20.29 -15.05 16.37
N ASN A 145 -20.32 -15.61 17.59
CA ASN A 145 -19.44 -16.73 17.95
C ASN A 145 -19.88 -18.03 17.30
N ILE A 146 -21.20 -18.26 17.19
CA ILE A 146 -21.75 -19.42 16.48
C ILE A 146 -21.45 -19.30 14.99
N GLU A 147 -21.73 -18.14 14.38
CA GLU A 147 -21.44 -17.88 12.96
C GLU A 147 -19.96 -18.12 12.63
N ARG A 148 -19.05 -17.59 13.46
CA ARG A 148 -17.62 -17.81 13.30
C ARG A 148 -17.22 -19.27 13.50
N ALA A 149 -17.69 -19.92 14.57
CA ALA A 149 -17.43 -21.34 14.82
C ALA A 149 -17.90 -22.20 13.63
N THR A 150 -19.09 -21.92 13.11
CA THR A 150 -19.62 -22.58 11.92
C THR A 150 -18.71 -22.38 10.71
N ALA A 151 -18.30 -21.16 10.42
CA ALA A 151 -17.41 -20.90 9.30
C ALA A 151 -16.03 -21.58 9.46
N GLU A 152 -15.46 -21.60 10.66
CA GLU A 152 -14.16 -22.26 10.93
C GLU A 152 -14.24 -23.79 10.80
N VAL A 153 -15.25 -24.42 11.40
CA VAL A 153 -15.45 -25.88 11.33
C VAL A 153 -15.76 -26.31 9.91
N TYR A 154 -16.63 -25.57 9.20
CA TYR A 154 -17.00 -25.93 7.82
C TYR A 154 -15.87 -25.71 6.82
N LEU A 155 -14.96 -24.75 7.06
CA LEU A 155 -13.74 -24.62 6.26
C LEU A 155 -12.92 -25.92 6.30
N GLY A 156 -12.86 -26.57 7.45
CA GLY A 156 -12.19 -27.86 7.68
C GLY A 156 -13.04 -29.10 7.44
N ILE A 157 -14.28 -28.99 6.93
CA ILE A 157 -15.24 -30.11 6.91
C ILE A 157 -14.77 -31.33 6.12
N GLY A 158 -13.89 -31.14 5.13
CA GLY A 158 -13.27 -32.24 4.39
C GLY A 158 -12.49 -33.22 5.26
N GLY A 159 -12.00 -32.79 6.42
CA GLY A 159 -11.31 -33.67 7.37
C GLY A 159 -12.21 -34.71 8.05
N PHE A 160 -13.53 -34.52 8.02
CA PHE A 160 -14.50 -35.47 8.59
C PHE A 160 -14.97 -36.52 7.58
N LEU A 161 -14.61 -36.39 6.30
CA LEU A 161 -15.00 -37.36 5.28
C LEU A 161 -14.24 -38.69 5.43
N SER A 162 -14.95 -39.80 5.18
CA SER A 162 -14.34 -41.12 5.06
C SER A 162 -13.38 -41.17 3.86
N ALA A 163 -12.34 -42.01 3.96
CA ALA A 163 -11.45 -42.30 2.83
C ALA A 163 -12.18 -42.87 1.60
N ASP A 164 -13.34 -43.51 1.82
CA ASP A 164 -14.18 -44.10 0.78
C ASP A 164 -15.28 -43.15 0.29
N ALA A 165 -15.25 -41.86 0.66
CA ALA A 165 -16.24 -40.89 0.23
C ALA A 165 -16.30 -40.77 -1.29
N THR A 166 -17.52 -40.75 -1.82
CA THR A 166 -17.80 -40.63 -3.26
C THR A 166 -17.38 -39.25 -3.78
N LEU A 167 -17.17 -39.14 -5.10
CA LEU A 167 -16.83 -37.86 -5.74
C LEU A 167 -17.91 -36.80 -5.50
N GLU A 168 -19.19 -37.19 -5.49
CA GLU A 168 -20.32 -36.28 -5.27
C GLU A 168 -20.29 -35.68 -3.86
N GLU A 169 -20.05 -36.51 -2.83
CA GLU A 169 -19.89 -36.07 -1.44
C GLU A 169 -18.68 -35.13 -1.28
N GLN A 170 -17.55 -35.47 -1.90
CA GLN A 170 -16.37 -34.61 -1.89
C GLN A 170 -16.67 -33.25 -2.54
N MET A 171 -17.39 -33.21 -3.66
CA MET A 171 -17.80 -31.97 -4.32
C MET A 171 -18.74 -31.14 -3.45
N ALA A 172 -19.72 -31.76 -2.80
CA ALA A 172 -20.66 -31.08 -1.90
C ALA A 172 -19.95 -30.42 -0.72
N VAL A 173 -19.08 -31.18 -0.04
CA VAL A 173 -18.25 -30.70 1.08
C VAL A 173 -17.31 -29.58 0.64
N ASN A 174 -16.69 -29.69 -0.53
CA ASN A 174 -15.83 -28.63 -1.07
C ASN A 174 -16.59 -27.33 -1.33
N ARG A 175 -17.85 -27.40 -1.79
CA ARG A 175 -18.70 -26.20 -1.94
C ARG A 175 -18.98 -25.55 -0.59
N LEU A 176 -19.32 -26.34 0.43
CA LEU A 176 -19.57 -25.85 1.79
C LEU A 176 -18.29 -25.24 2.40
N SER A 177 -17.14 -25.90 2.26
CA SER A 177 -15.85 -25.37 2.72
C SER A 177 -15.49 -24.05 2.03
N THR A 178 -15.74 -23.94 0.71
CA THR A 178 -15.53 -22.68 -0.02
C THR A 178 -16.45 -21.57 0.48
N ALA A 179 -17.74 -21.86 0.66
CA ALA A 179 -18.70 -20.90 1.19
C ALA A 179 -18.33 -20.44 2.62
N ALA A 180 -17.91 -21.39 3.46
CA ALA A 180 -17.45 -21.11 4.82
C ALA A 180 -16.18 -20.25 4.84
N GLY A 181 -15.24 -20.47 3.90
CA GLY A 181 -14.06 -19.62 3.75
C GLY A 181 -14.41 -18.17 3.40
N LEU A 182 -15.39 -17.96 2.52
CA LEU A 182 -15.90 -16.61 2.19
C LEU A 182 -16.59 -15.97 3.40
N ALA A 183 -17.46 -16.71 4.08
CA ALA A 183 -18.18 -16.21 5.25
C ALA A 183 -17.22 -15.87 6.40
N LEU A 184 -16.20 -16.70 6.65
CA LEU A 184 -15.17 -16.43 7.66
C LEU A 184 -14.40 -15.14 7.33
N ALA A 185 -14.06 -14.93 6.05
CA ALA A 185 -13.41 -13.69 5.63
C ALA A 185 -14.30 -12.47 5.87
N GLU A 186 -15.61 -12.57 5.61
CA GLU A 186 -16.57 -11.49 5.86
C GLU A 186 -16.77 -11.21 7.35
N ILE A 187 -16.97 -12.25 8.17
CA ILE A 187 -17.14 -12.15 9.63
C ILE A 187 -15.95 -11.46 10.29
N ARG A 188 -14.74 -11.77 9.83
CA ARG A 188 -13.50 -11.23 10.39
C ARG A 188 -13.09 -9.90 9.78
N ASN A 189 -13.57 -9.57 8.59
CA ASN A 189 -13.29 -8.28 7.97
C ASN A 189 -14.27 -7.22 8.48
N THR A 190 -13.92 -6.61 9.61
CA THR A 190 -14.70 -5.49 10.15
C THR A 190 -14.53 -4.24 9.28
N LYS A 191 -15.53 -3.35 9.32
CA LYS A 191 -15.43 -2.03 8.68
C LYS A 191 -14.17 -1.27 9.10
N ALA A 192 -13.78 -1.35 10.37
CA ALA A 192 -12.57 -0.69 10.87
C ALA A 192 -11.28 -1.22 10.24
N ILE A 193 -11.20 -2.53 9.99
CA ILE A 193 -10.07 -3.15 9.27
C ILE A 193 -10.08 -2.67 7.81
N THR A 194 -11.23 -2.70 7.14
CA THR A 194 -11.35 -2.25 5.75
C THR A 194 -10.96 -0.78 5.59
N ASP A 195 -11.46 0.10 6.46
CA ASP A 195 -11.11 1.53 6.47
C ASP A 195 -9.60 1.73 6.73
N ALA A 196 -9.00 0.94 7.62
CA ALA A 196 -7.56 0.98 7.89
C ALA A 196 -6.71 0.47 6.70
N GLU A 197 -7.14 -0.60 6.03
CA GLU A 197 -6.46 -1.14 4.84
C GLU A 197 -6.51 -0.17 3.67
N GLN A 198 -7.65 0.50 3.47
CA GLN A 198 -7.76 1.57 2.48
C GLN A 198 -6.80 2.73 2.81
N ALA A 199 -6.79 3.19 4.06
CA ALA A 199 -5.88 4.26 4.48
C ALA A 199 -4.40 3.88 4.32
N ALA A 200 -4.03 2.63 4.62
CA ALA A 200 -2.68 2.12 4.41
C ALA A 200 -2.31 2.08 2.92
N THR A 201 -3.23 1.63 2.06
CA THR A 201 -3.05 1.62 0.61
C THR A 201 -2.81 3.04 0.07
N GLU A 202 -3.65 4.01 0.47
CA GLU A 202 -3.49 5.40 0.09
C GLU A 202 -2.16 6.01 0.59
N ALA A 203 -1.72 5.65 1.80
CA ALA A 203 -0.44 6.10 2.34
C ALA A 203 0.76 5.53 1.56
N VAL A 204 0.71 4.26 1.15
CA VAL A 204 1.75 3.63 0.34
C VAL A 204 1.79 4.21 -1.08
N LEU A 205 0.64 4.52 -1.68
CA LEU A 205 0.59 5.22 -2.96
C LEU A 205 1.24 6.61 -2.87
N LYS A 206 0.97 7.36 -1.79
CA LYS A 206 1.63 8.65 -1.53
C LYS A 206 3.14 8.50 -1.34
N LEU A 207 3.58 7.46 -0.64
CA LEU A 207 5.01 7.14 -0.48
C LEU A 207 5.69 6.88 -1.83
N ASN A 208 5.07 6.08 -2.70
CA ASN A 208 5.62 5.84 -4.05
C ASN A 208 5.66 7.10 -4.90
N ALA A 209 4.63 7.96 -4.81
CA ALA A 209 4.61 9.25 -5.48
C ALA A 209 5.72 10.17 -4.96
N GLU A 210 5.93 10.25 -3.64
CA GLU A 210 6.97 11.10 -3.07
C GLU A 210 8.38 10.57 -3.40
N ARG A 211 8.56 9.25 -3.52
CA ARG A 211 9.81 8.67 -4.03
C ARG A 211 10.13 9.13 -5.44
N ALA A 212 9.11 9.27 -6.30
CA ALA A 212 9.28 9.84 -7.64
C ALA A 212 9.62 11.34 -7.57
N THR A 213 9.00 12.09 -6.65
CA THR A 213 9.37 13.50 -6.37
C THR A 213 10.85 13.64 -6.00
N LEU A 214 11.41 12.74 -5.20
CA LEU A 214 12.84 12.80 -4.86
C LEU A 214 13.76 12.63 -6.08
N ARG A 215 13.41 11.77 -7.03
CA ARG A 215 14.14 11.62 -8.30
C ARG A 215 14.06 12.89 -9.15
N ASP A 216 12.89 13.50 -9.19
CA ASP A 216 12.68 14.77 -9.88
C ASP A 216 13.47 15.93 -9.24
N VAL A 217 13.57 15.95 -7.90
CA VAL A 217 14.45 16.88 -7.17
C VAL A 217 15.91 16.71 -7.59
N ASP A 218 16.37 15.46 -7.62
CA ASP A 218 17.73 15.08 -8.00
C ASP A 218 18.08 15.55 -9.42
N ALA A 219 17.17 15.30 -10.37
CA ALA A 219 17.29 15.71 -11.77
C ALA A 219 17.36 17.24 -11.93
N VAL A 220 16.44 17.97 -11.30
CA VAL A 220 16.38 19.43 -11.41
C VAL A 220 17.61 20.09 -10.79
N LEU A 221 18.15 19.53 -9.70
CA LEU A 221 19.39 20.01 -9.09
C LEU A 221 20.65 19.57 -9.87
N GLY A 222 20.53 18.65 -10.82
CA GLY A 222 21.63 18.22 -11.68
C GLY A 222 22.52 17.15 -11.03
N PHE A 223 21.98 16.37 -10.10
CA PHE A 223 22.65 15.24 -9.47
C PHE A 223 22.43 13.91 -10.18
N GLU A 224 21.60 13.89 -11.24
CA GLU A 224 21.19 12.68 -11.96
C GLU A 224 22.36 11.71 -12.23
N SER A 225 22.24 10.49 -11.71
CA SER A 225 23.18 9.39 -11.99
C SER A 225 22.79 8.64 -13.26
N TYR A 226 23.77 8.07 -13.96
CA TYR A 226 23.51 7.17 -15.09
C TYR A 226 22.66 5.98 -14.63
N GLY A 227 21.45 5.83 -15.18
CA GLY A 227 20.55 4.70 -14.89
C GLY A 227 19.24 5.04 -14.17
N GLY A 228 18.95 6.32 -13.92
CA GLY A 228 17.68 6.75 -13.29
C GLY A 228 17.66 6.57 -11.76
N GLU A 229 18.85 6.38 -11.17
CA GLU A 229 19.07 6.40 -9.73
C GLU A 229 19.28 7.84 -9.24
N VAL A 230 18.93 8.06 -7.98
CA VAL A 230 19.17 9.33 -7.28
C VAL A 230 20.68 9.45 -7.03
N GLY A 231 21.33 10.42 -7.66
CA GLY A 231 22.77 10.61 -7.53
C GLY A 231 23.18 11.50 -6.35
N SER A 232 22.27 12.27 -5.77
CA SER A 232 22.50 12.98 -4.51
C SER A 232 22.65 11.98 -3.37
N SER A 233 23.82 11.98 -2.72
CA SER A 233 24.09 11.12 -1.56
C SER A 233 23.11 11.35 -0.42
N VAL A 234 22.65 12.59 -0.21
CA VAL A 234 21.69 12.96 0.84
C VAL A 234 20.32 12.32 0.60
N LEU A 235 19.83 12.38 -0.64
CA LEU A 235 18.54 11.79 -0.99
C LEU A 235 18.63 10.26 -1.06
N ALA A 236 19.74 9.72 -1.55
CA ALA A 236 20.00 8.28 -1.56
C ALA A 236 20.06 7.71 -0.13
N GLU A 237 20.74 8.41 0.79
CA GLU A 237 20.80 8.06 2.21
C GLU A 237 19.39 8.08 2.84
N ALA A 238 18.62 9.15 2.64
CA ALA A 238 17.26 9.27 3.15
C ALA A 238 16.30 8.19 2.63
N ILE A 239 16.47 7.74 1.38
CA ILE A 239 15.71 6.61 0.83
C ILE A 239 16.17 5.30 1.51
N SER A 240 17.47 5.06 1.61
CA SER A 240 18.00 3.82 2.20
C SER A 240 17.62 3.64 3.67
N GLU A 241 17.73 4.69 4.49
CA GLU A 241 17.44 4.66 5.95
C GLU A 241 16.00 4.21 6.26
N ARG A 242 15.04 4.50 5.37
CA ARG A 242 13.61 4.27 5.61
C ARG A 242 13.03 3.10 4.83
N VAL A 243 13.67 2.63 3.76
CA VAL A 243 13.26 1.40 3.06
C VAL A 243 13.43 0.17 3.96
N ASP A 244 14.48 0.14 4.78
CA ASP A 244 14.76 -0.94 5.73
C ASP A 244 13.76 -0.99 6.91
N ASN A 245 13.12 0.14 7.23
CA ASN A 245 12.22 0.27 8.38
C ASN A 245 10.72 0.20 8.01
N THR A 246 10.36 0.39 6.74
CA THR A 246 8.95 0.35 6.30
C THR A 246 8.49 -1.02 5.78
N GLY A 247 9.36 -2.04 5.82
CA GLY A 247 8.99 -3.43 5.44
C GLY A 247 8.57 -3.58 3.96
N SER A 248 8.97 -2.63 3.12
CA SER A 248 8.43 -2.39 1.78
C SER A 248 8.83 -3.41 0.70
N GLU A 249 9.72 -4.36 0.98
CA GLU A 249 9.91 -5.52 0.09
C GLU A 249 8.89 -6.66 0.34
N THR A 250 8.25 -6.70 1.51
CA THR A 250 7.39 -7.82 1.91
C THR A 250 5.89 -7.54 1.91
N VAL A 251 5.47 -6.27 1.87
CA VAL A 251 4.06 -5.92 2.06
C VAL A 251 3.53 -5.23 0.79
N ILE A 252 2.60 -5.90 0.12
CA ILE A 252 1.84 -5.46 -1.07
C ILE A 252 2.49 -5.86 -2.41
N LYS A 253 2.57 -7.17 -2.68
CA LYS A 253 2.09 -7.61 -3.99
C LYS A 253 0.57 -7.37 -3.99
N PRO A 254 0.00 -6.60 -4.93
CA PRO A 254 -1.44 -6.61 -5.10
C PRO A 254 -1.83 -8.08 -5.30
N ARG A 255 -2.74 -8.60 -4.46
CA ARG A 255 -3.38 -9.88 -4.73
C ARG A 255 -3.97 -9.74 -6.12
N GLY A 256 -3.31 -10.37 -7.10
CA GLY A 256 -3.80 -10.40 -8.47
C GLY A 256 -5.21 -10.96 -8.41
N THR A 257 -6.17 -10.14 -8.83
CA THR A 257 -7.45 -10.61 -9.30
C THR A 257 -7.16 -11.68 -10.36
N LYS A 258 -7.40 -12.94 -9.99
CA LYS A 258 -7.56 -14.03 -10.95
C LYS A 258 -8.97 -13.96 -11.52
#